data_AF-A0A0A2M146-F1
#
_entry.id   AF-A0A0A2M146-F1
#
_cell.length_a   1.000
_cell.length_b   1.000
_cell.length_c   1.000
_cell.angle_alpha   90.00
_cell.angle_beta   90.00
_cell.angle_gamma   90.00
#
_symmetry.space_group_name_H-M   'P 1'
#
loop_
_entity.id
_entity.type
_entity.pdbx_description
1 polymer ?
#
loop_
_entity_poly.entity_id
_entity_poly.type
_entity_poly.pdbx_seq_one_letter_code
_entity_poly.pdbx_strand_id
1 'polypeptide(L)'
;MTKLFDNLFQKRMFLLVLLIYIFFIFFIMPKDYGINKTVGWAWDFYEFYSPLIFISLFYLFFIFYSIIALCKWKTNKTISIVHFITILISIYFFEFYSFGFLQLCNFLSILLFLINIIWSFINRQSNIKTSA
;
A
#
# COMPACT_ATOMS: atom_id res chain seq x y z
N MET A 1 21.97 7.84 -11.40
CA MET A 1 21.06 7.42 -10.31
C MET A 1 19.59 7.77 -10.54
N THR A 2 19.25 8.93 -11.14
CA THR A 2 17.86 9.40 -11.29
C THR A 2 16.94 8.46 -12.09
N LYS A 3 17.37 7.96 -13.26
CA LYS A 3 16.54 7.10 -14.12
C LYS A 3 16.08 5.80 -13.45
N LEU A 4 16.92 5.19 -12.63
CA LEU A 4 16.57 3.94 -11.93
C LEU A 4 15.51 4.20 -10.85
N PHE A 5 15.71 5.26 -10.07
CA PHE A 5 14.77 5.70 -9.04
C PHE A 5 13.41 6.08 -9.63
N ASP A 6 13.40 6.82 -10.74
CA ASP A 6 12.17 7.17 -11.43
C ASP A 6 11.43 5.93 -11.92
N ASN A 7 12.16 4.97 -12.49
CA ASN A 7 11.57 3.73 -12.99
C ASN A 7 10.99 2.86 -11.86
N LEU A 8 11.64 2.84 -10.70
CA LEU A 8 11.18 2.15 -9.51
C LEU A 8 9.78 2.65 -9.09
N PHE A 9 9.63 3.95 -8.90
CA PHE A 9 8.38 4.55 -8.41
C PHE A 9 7.29 4.72 -9.48
N GLN A 10 7.65 4.83 -10.77
CA GLN A 10 6.67 5.02 -11.84
C GLN A 10 6.19 3.72 -12.48
N LYS A 11 7.03 2.67 -12.51
CA LYS A 11 6.72 1.42 -13.25
C LYS A 11 6.81 0.16 -12.40
N ARG A 12 7.50 0.21 -11.27
CA ARG A 12 7.78 -0.97 -10.45
C ARG A 12 7.32 -0.79 -9.00
N MET A 13 6.34 0.07 -8.78
CA MET A 13 5.75 0.31 -7.46
C MET A 13 5.19 -0.97 -6.83
N PHE A 14 4.69 -1.92 -7.65
CA PHE A 14 4.24 -3.23 -7.16
C PHE A 14 5.36 -4.02 -6.44
N LEU A 15 6.62 -3.92 -6.89
CA LEU A 15 7.74 -4.58 -6.22
C LEU A 15 7.99 -3.96 -4.84
N LEU A 16 7.82 -2.65 -4.71
CA LEU A 16 7.96 -1.94 -3.44
C LEU A 16 6.86 -2.34 -2.46
N VAL A 17 5.61 -2.38 -2.92
CA VAL A 17 4.47 -2.84 -2.11
C VAL A 17 4.68 -4.30 -1.69
N LEU A 18 5.13 -5.17 -2.60
CA LEU A 18 5.43 -6.57 -2.30
C LEU A 18 6.56 -6.72 -1.27
N LEU A 19 7.65 -5.98 -1.44
CA LEU A 19 8.80 -6.03 -0.52
C LEU A 19 8.37 -5.61 0.89
N ILE A 20 7.63 -4.51 1.00
CA ILE A 20 7.08 -4.05 2.27
C ILE A 20 6.16 -5.11 2.87
N TYR A 21 5.29 -5.71 2.07
CA TYR A 21 4.36 -6.71 2.54
C TYR A 21 5.06 -7.95 3.11
N ILE A 22 6.09 -8.45 2.41
CA ILE A 22 6.94 -9.54 2.89
C ILE A 22 7.59 -9.13 4.22
N PHE A 23 8.18 -7.94 4.29
CA PHE A 23 8.78 -7.44 5.52
C PHE A 23 7.77 -7.41 6.69
N PHE A 24 6.56 -6.89 6.45
CA PHE A 24 5.49 -6.84 7.44
C PHE A 24 5.10 -8.23 7.97
N ILE A 25 4.90 -9.21 7.08
CA ILE A 25 4.53 -10.58 7.46
C ILE A 25 5.62 -11.27 8.28
N PHE A 26 6.89 -11.13 7.90
CA PHE A 26 7.96 -11.89 8.54
C PHE A 26 8.45 -11.27 9.85
N PHE A 27 8.41 -9.94 9.99
CA PHE A 27 9.04 -9.25 11.11
C PHE A 27 8.07 -8.62 12.11
N ILE A 28 6.84 -8.29 11.69
CA ILE A 28 5.89 -7.51 12.50
C ILE A 28 4.73 -8.40 12.95
N MET A 29 3.98 -8.96 12.00
CA MET A 29 2.78 -9.76 12.28
C MET A 29 2.97 -10.91 13.29
N PRO A 30 4.09 -11.67 13.32
CA PRO A 30 4.25 -12.79 14.24
C PRO A 30 4.38 -12.37 15.71
N LYS A 31 4.76 -11.10 15.99
CA LYS A 31 4.89 -10.57 17.35
C LYS A 31 3.54 -10.29 18.00
N ASP A 32 2.53 -9.98 17.20
CA ASP A 32 1.25 -9.43 17.68
C ASP A 32 0.14 -10.48 17.83
N TYR A 33 0.32 -11.67 17.26
CA TYR A 33 -0.69 -12.74 17.23
C TYR A 33 -0.21 -14.01 17.95
N GLY A 34 0.13 -13.89 19.22
CA GLY A 34 0.33 -15.05 20.10
C GLY A 34 -0.99 -15.80 20.32
N ILE A 35 -1.01 -17.09 20.00
CA ILE A 35 -2.17 -18.02 20.16
C ILE A 35 -2.55 -18.29 21.64
N ASN A 36 -1.96 -17.56 22.60
CA ASN A 36 -2.08 -17.85 24.02
C ASN A 36 -2.88 -16.79 24.80
N LYS A 37 -4.05 -16.37 24.28
CA LYS A 37 -5.11 -15.78 25.13
C LYS A 37 -5.99 -16.91 25.65
N THR A 38 -5.44 -17.73 26.55
CA THR A 38 -6.23 -18.64 27.38
C THR A 38 -7.19 -17.79 28.23
N VAL A 39 -8.49 -18.07 28.11
CA VAL A 39 -9.64 -17.46 28.81
C VAL A 39 -9.90 -15.96 28.57
N GLY A 40 -10.77 -15.70 27.59
CA GLY A 40 -11.48 -14.43 27.45
C GLY A 40 -11.90 -14.18 26.00
N TRP A 41 -13.12 -14.56 25.62
CA TRP A 41 -13.75 -14.17 24.35
C TRP A 41 -14.16 -12.68 24.35
N ALA A 42 -13.34 -11.80 24.93
CA ALA A 42 -13.46 -10.36 24.77
C ALA A 42 -12.73 -10.00 23.46
N TRP A 43 -13.40 -10.27 22.35
CA TRP A 43 -12.94 -9.80 21.04
C TRP A 43 -13.29 -8.31 20.96
N ASP A 44 -12.34 -7.44 21.28
CA ASP A 44 -12.49 -6.02 20.93
C ASP A 44 -12.48 -5.92 19.41
N PHE A 45 -13.68 -5.76 18.84
CA PHE A 45 -13.92 -5.78 17.40
C PHE A 45 -12.98 -4.83 16.65
N TYR A 46 -12.70 -3.65 17.22
CA TYR A 46 -11.78 -2.67 16.64
C TYR A 46 -10.33 -3.18 16.48
N GLU A 47 -9.84 -3.95 17.46
CA GLU A 47 -8.48 -4.48 17.46
C GLU A 47 -8.30 -5.63 16.45
N PHE A 48 -9.37 -6.38 16.18
CA PHE A 48 -9.34 -7.48 15.21
C PHE A 48 -9.51 -7.01 13.76
N TYR A 49 -10.40 -6.04 13.50
CA TYR A 49 -10.68 -5.60 12.14
C TYR A 49 -9.60 -4.70 11.55
N SER A 50 -8.95 -3.85 12.37
CA SER A 50 -7.95 -2.89 11.86
C SER A 50 -6.77 -3.58 11.14
N PRO A 51 -6.19 -4.67 11.67
CA PRO A 51 -5.16 -5.44 10.98
C PRO A 51 -5.65 -6.17 9.73
N LEU A 52 -6.87 -6.73 9.76
CA LEU A 52 -7.44 -7.43 8.62
C LEU A 52 -7.69 -6.45 7.46
N ILE A 53 -8.22 -5.26 7.76
CA ILE A 53 -8.37 -4.16 6.79
C ILE A 53 -6.99 -3.79 6.23
N PHE A 54 -6.00 -3.61 7.09
CA PHE A 54 -4.64 -3.24 6.67
C PHE A 54 -4.03 -4.27 5.69
N ILE A 55 -4.13 -5.56 5.99
CA ILE A 55 -3.66 -6.64 5.11
C ILE A 55 -4.45 -6.65 3.80
N SER A 56 -5.77 -6.47 3.84
CA SER A 56 -6.61 -6.44 2.63
C SER A 56 -6.22 -5.29 1.68
N LEU A 57 -5.83 -4.13 2.24
CA LEU A 57 -5.36 -2.99 1.46
C LEU A 57 -4.03 -3.28 0.76
N PHE A 58 -3.10 -4.00 1.40
CA PHE A 58 -1.87 -4.43 0.74
C PHE A 58 -2.13 -5.27 -0.51
N TYR A 59 -3.02 -6.25 -0.41
CA TYR A 59 -3.41 -7.07 -1.56
C TYR A 59 -4.01 -6.23 -2.68
N LEU A 60 -4.92 -5.32 -2.33
CA LEU A 60 -5.56 -4.42 -3.30
C LEU A 60 -4.50 -3.55 -4.00
N PHE A 61 -3.60 -2.91 -3.26
CA PHE A 61 -2.54 -2.09 -3.85
C PHE A 61 -1.61 -2.92 -4.74
N PHE A 62 -1.20 -4.10 -4.28
CA PHE A 62 -0.32 -4.99 -5.03
C PHE A 62 -0.96 -5.41 -6.36
N ILE A 63 -2.21 -5.86 -6.36
CA ILE A 63 -2.91 -6.33 -7.56
C ILE A 63 -3.00 -5.21 -8.60
N PHE A 64 -3.48 -4.03 -8.21
CA PHE A 64 -3.66 -2.94 -9.16
C PHE A 64 -2.35 -2.34 -9.67
N TYR A 65 -1.33 -2.17 -8.82
CA TYR A 65 -0.02 -1.75 -9.31
C TYR A 65 0.62 -2.80 -10.22
N SER A 66 0.35 -4.09 -9.99
CA SER A 66 0.77 -5.16 -10.90
C SER A 66 0.07 -5.06 -12.25
N ILE A 67 -1.25 -4.81 -12.27
CA ILE A 67 -2.01 -4.56 -13.50
C ILE A 67 -1.42 -3.38 -14.28
N ILE A 68 -1.19 -2.24 -13.62
CA ILE A 68 -0.56 -1.06 -14.23
C ILE A 68 0.80 -1.41 -14.85
N ALA A 69 1.63 -2.16 -14.13
CA ALA A 69 2.95 -2.57 -14.59
C ALA A 69 2.87 -3.54 -15.80
N LEU A 70 1.95 -4.51 -15.78
CA LEU A 70 1.69 -5.42 -16.90
C LEU A 70 1.20 -4.68 -18.15
N CYS A 71 0.33 -3.68 -17.96
CA CYS A 71 -0.12 -2.79 -19.02
C CYS A 71 0.97 -1.81 -19.50
N LYS A 72 2.17 -1.83 -18.89
CA LYS A 72 3.31 -0.92 -19.17
C LYS A 72 2.95 0.56 -18.99
N TRP A 73 1.97 0.86 -18.15
CA TRP A 73 1.59 2.23 -17.83
C TRP A 73 2.55 2.84 -16.80
N LYS A 74 2.55 4.17 -16.73
CA LYS A 74 3.37 4.93 -15.77
C LYS A 74 2.46 5.60 -14.77
N THR A 75 2.78 5.49 -13.50
CA THR A 75 2.14 6.25 -12.42
C THR A 75 2.83 7.59 -12.22
N ASN A 76 2.22 8.45 -11.41
CA ASN A 76 2.85 9.71 -11.03
C ASN A 76 3.94 9.41 -9.98
N LYS A 77 5.17 9.83 -10.26
CA LYS A 77 6.31 9.57 -9.38
C LYS A 77 6.09 10.14 -7.98
N THR A 78 5.73 11.42 -7.89
CA THR A 78 5.59 12.13 -6.62
C THR A 78 4.51 11.49 -5.77
N ILE A 79 3.34 11.21 -6.36
CA ILE A 79 2.23 10.56 -5.65
C ILE A 79 2.64 9.14 -5.22
N SER A 80 3.37 8.39 -6.06
CA SER A 80 3.85 7.05 -5.70
C SER A 80 4.85 7.07 -4.54
N ILE A 81 5.73 8.07 -4.48
CA ILE A 81 6.65 8.26 -3.34
C ILE A 81 5.88 8.59 -2.07
N VAL A 82 4.93 9.54 -2.14
CA VAL A 82 4.12 9.91 -0.97
C VAL A 82 3.31 8.70 -0.49
N HIS A 83 2.69 7.95 -1.41
CA HIS A 83 1.95 6.73 -1.07
C HIS A 83 2.85 5.68 -0.40
N PHE A 84 4.06 5.44 -0.95
CA PHE A 84 5.03 4.54 -0.35
C PHE A 84 5.40 4.93 1.09
N ILE A 85 5.65 6.22 1.32
CA ILE A 85 5.95 6.76 2.65
C ILE A 85 4.74 6.60 3.58
N THR A 86 3.52 6.86 3.10
CA THR A 86 2.30 6.65 3.89
C THR A 86 2.15 5.19 4.32
N ILE A 87 2.44 4.23 3.44
CA ILE A 87 2.41 2.79 3.79
C ILE A 87 3.44 2.49 4.90
N LEU A 88 4.66 3.02 4.81
CA LEU A 88 5.68 2.83 5.85
C LEU A 88 5.24 3.44 7.20
N ILE A 89 4.61 4.62 7.18
CA ILE A 89 4.06 5.26 8.37
C ILE A 89 2.90 4.42 8.95
N SER A 90 2.03 3.86 8.11
CA SER A 90 0.98 2.94 8.57
C SER A 90 1.58 1.73 9.29
N ILE A 91 2.65 1.14 8.75
CA ILE A 91 3.35 0.03 9.41
C ILE A 91 3.92 0.46 10.76
N TYR A 92 4.53 1.63 10.84
CA TYR A 92 5.03 2.17 12.11
C TYR A 92 3.89 2.27 13.14
N PHE A 93 2.77 2.89 12.80
CA PHE A 93 1.64 3.02 13.75
C PHE A 93 0.95 1.70 14.07
N PHE A 94 1.01 0.72 13.17
CA PHE A 94 0.55 -0.64 13.44
C PHE A 94 1.33 -1.25 14.62
N GLU A 95 2.65 -1.12 14.64
CA GLU A 95 3.52 -1.65 15.72
C GLU A 95 3.25 -1.02 17.09
N PHE A 96 2.77 0.23 17.14
CA PHE A 96 2.46 0.94 18.39
C PHE A 96 0.98 0.85 18.83
N TYR A 97 0.16 0.00 18.20
CA TYR A 97 -1.28 -0.14 18.47
C TYR A 97 -2.06 1.18 18.42
N SER A 98 -1.60 2.14 17.62
CA SER A 98 -2.24 3.45 17.48
C SER A 98 -3.34 3.40 16.41
N PHE A 99 -4.44 2.71 16.70
CA PHE A 99 -5.46 2.37 15.71
C PHE A 99 -6.12 3.58 15.04
N GLY A 100 -6.32 4.69 15.76
CA GLY A 100 -6.87 5.92 15.18
C GLY A 100 -5.97 6.54 14.10
N PHE A 101 -4.67 6.63 14.38
CA PHE A 101 -3.69 7.13 13.42
C PHE A 101 -3.48 6.15 12.25
N LEU A 102 -3.46 4.84 12.54
CA LEU A 102 -3.40 3.81 11.51
C LEU A 102 -4.57 3.93 10.51
N GLN A 103 -5.79 4.13 11.01
CA GLN A 103 -6.97 4.29 10.17
C GLN A 103 -6.90 5.56 9.30
N LEU A 104 -6.38 6.66 9.84
CA LEU A 104 -6.13 7.89 9.08
C LEU A 104 -5.09 7.66 7.97
N CYS A 105 -3.99 6.98 8.27
CA CYS A 105 -2.95 6.66 7.28
C CYS A 105 -3.47 5.69 6.20
N ASN A 106 -4.33 4.74 6.56
CA ASN A 106 -4.97 3.83 5.61
C ASN A 106 -5.92 4.57 4.67
N PHE A 107 -6.74 5.48 5.20
CA PHE A 107 -7.59 6.34 4.38
C PHE A 107 -6.77 7.20 3.41
N LEU A 108 -5.70 7.83 3.90
CA LEU A 108 -4.79 8.61 3.07
C LEU A 108 -4.12 7.75 1.97
N SER A 109 -3.71 6.52 2.31
CA SER A 109 -3.12 5.57 1.35
C SER A 109 -4.10 5.24 0.22
N ILE A 110 -5.37 4.95 0.55
CA ILE A 110 -6.42 4.70 -0.44
C ILE A 110 -6.59 5.90 -1.38
N LEU A 111 -6.65 7.12 -0.83
CA LEU A 111 -6.78 8.33 -1.65
C LEU A 111 -5.59 8.49 -2.61
N LEU A 112 -4.36 8.39 -2.11
CA LEU A 112 -3.15 8.52 -2.93
C LEU A 112 -3.07 7.44 -4.00
N PHE A 113 -3.46 6.22 -3.66
CA PHE A 113 -3.57 5.10 -4.59
C PHE A 113 -4.57 5.39 -5.71
N LEU A 114 -5.79 5.80 -5.38
CA LEU A 114 -6.83 6.12 -6.36
C LEU A 114 -6.39 7.26 -7.29
N ILE A 115 -5.81 8.32 -6.74
CA ILE A 115 -5.27 9.44 -7.52
C ILE A 115 -4.20 8.91 -8.51
N ASN A 116 -3.31 8.02 -8.06
CA ASN A 116 -2.27 7.43 -8.91
C ASN A 116 -2.86 6.60 -10.05
N ILE A 117 -3.89 5.79 -9.77
CA ILE A 117 -4.59 4.99 -10.78
C ILE A 117 -5.23 5.90 -11.82
N ILE A 118 -6.04 6.87 -11.38
CA ILE A 118 -6.75 7.80 -12.26
C ILE A 118 -5.74 8.56 -13.12
N TRP A 119 -4.65 9.05 -12.53
CA TRP A 119 -3.58 9.74 -13.26
C TRP A 119 -2.95 8.84 -14.33
N SER A 120 -2.67 7.58 -13.99
CA SER A 120 -2.12 6.60 -14.94
C SER A 120 -3.06 6.36 -16.13
N PHE A 121 -4.37 6.26 -15.89
CA PHE A 121 -5.37 6.11 -16.95
C PHE A 121 -5.45 7.33 -17.87
N ILE A 122 -5.52 8.54 -17.30
CA ILE A 122 -5.58 9.79 -18.07
C ILE A 122 -4.32 9.97 -18.93
N ASN A 123 -3.15 9.74 -18.34
CA ASN A 123 -1.87 9.87 -19.05
C ASN A 123 -1.72 8.81 -20.15
N ARG A 124 -2.37 7.64 -20.05
CA ARG A 124 -2.41 6.68 -21.15
C ARG A 124 -3.24 7.22 -22.32
N GLN A 125 -4.41 7.79 -22.06
CA GLN A 125 -5.28 8.32 -23.12
C GLN A 125 -4.63 9.46 -23.90
N SER A 126 -3.91 10.37 -23.23
CA SER A 126 -3.20 11.46 -23.90
C SER A 126 -2.10 10.96 -24.85
N ASN A 127 -1.36 9.91 -24.45
CA ASN A 127 -0.33 9.30 -25.28
C ASN A 127 -0.89 8.56 -26.51
N ILE A 128 -2.11 8.02 -26.44
CA ILE A 128 -2.76 7.39 -27.61
C ILE A 128 -3.18 8.46 -28.62
N LYS A 129 -3.80 9.56 -28.15
CA LYS A 129 -4.26 10.66 -29.01
C LYS A 129 -3.15 11.39 -29.76
N THR A 130 -1.92 11.37 -29.24
CA THR A 130 -0.76 12.01 -29.88
C THR A 130 -0.03 11.09 -30.86
N SER A 131 -0.35 9.79 -30.87
CA SER A 131 0.24 8.78 -31.77
C SER A 131 -0.65 8.41 -32.97
N ALA A 132 -1.86 8.99 -33.04
CA ALA A 132 -2.81 8.84 -34.13
C ALA A 132 -2.82 10.12 -34.97
#